data_AF-A0A8C0QQ64-F1
#
_entry.id   AF-A0A8C0QQ64-F1
#
_cell.length_a   1.000
_cell.length_b   1.000
_cell.length_c   1.000
_cell.angle_alpha   90.00
_cell.angle_beta   90.00
_cell.angle_gamma   90.00
#
_symmetry.space_group_name_H-M   'P 1'
#
loop_
_entity.id
_entity.type
_entity.pdbx_description
1 polymer ?
#
loop_
_entity_poly.entity_id
_entity_poly.type
_entity_poly.pdbx_seq_one_letter_code
_entity_poly.pdbx_strand_id
1 'polypeptide(L)'
;MGEPGRYRCVECNREAPELYRDYQRGVLRIAICKSCQKPVDKYIEYDPVIILINAILCKTQAYRHILFNTQINIHGKLCIFCLLCEAYIRWLQLQDSSQNTDPDDLIRYAKEWDFYRMFGIASLEQTAFLVGIFTALWLARPESLKTKSDFIFLLKALLLSSYGKLLLIPAVIWEHDYTPLCLKLIKVFVLTSNSQGIRVTLNLSQTLTLLAILSGLILENGIVYFFQRMGWNV
;
A
#
# COMPACT_ATOMS: atom_id res chain seq x y z
N MET A 1 6.09 -14.34 -33.83
CA MET A 1 7.17 -14.03 -32.88
C MET A 1 6.55 -13.23 -31.76
N GLY A 2 6.40 -13.81 -30.57
CA GLY A 2 5.80 -13.12 -29.42
C GLY A 2 6.81 -12.17 -28.81
N GLU A 3 6.40 -10.93 -28.51
CA GLU A 3 7.22 -9.98 -27.77
C GLU A 3 7.68 -10.57 -26.43
N PRO A 4 8.90 -10.29 -25.97
CA PRO A 4 9.40 -10.79 -24.70
C PRO A 4 8.60 -10.20 -23.52
N GLY A 5 7.95 -11.08 -22.76
CA GLY A 5 7.79 -10.99 -21.29
C GLY A 5 7.02 -9.81 -20.70
N ARG A 6 5.96 -9.28 -21.33
CA ARG A 6 5.17 -8.17 -20.76
C ARG A 6 4.43 -8.53 -19.46
N TYR A 7 4.13 -9.80 -19.23
CA TYR A 7 3.27 -10.26 -18.13
C TYR A 7 3.98 -11.26 -17.21
N ARG A 8 3.41 -11.50 -16.03
CA ARG A 8 3.91 -12.50 -15.08
C ARG A 8 2.82 -13.47 -14.63
N CYS A 9 3.18 -14.72 -14.46
CA CYS A 9 2.26 -15.72 -13.93
C CYS A 9 1.93 -15.45 -12.46
N VAL A 10 0.64 -15.39 -12.12
CA VAL A 10 0.17 -15.13 -10.74
C VAL A 10 0.53 -16.25 -9.77
N GLU A 11 0.82 -17.46 -10.26
CA GLU A 11 1.16 -18.63 -9.44
C GLU A 11 2.66 -18.78 -9.18
N CYS A 12 3.50 -18.67 -10.21
CA CYS A 12 4.95 -18.93 -10.11
C CYS A 12 5.86 -17.72 -10.33
N ASN A 13 5.30 -16.53 -10.61
CA ASN A 13 6.03 -15.28 -10.87
C ASN A 13 6.99 -15.33 -12.09
N ARG A 14 6.95 -16.36 -12.93
CA ARG A 14 7.73 -16.41 -14.17
C ARG A 14 7.06 -15.57 -15.26
N GLU A 15 7.89 -15.00 -16.12
CA GLU A 15 7.44 -14.20 -17.26
C GLU A 15 6.55 -15.02 -18.20
N ALA A 16 5.52 -14.36 -18.71
CA ALA A 16 4.58 -14.89 -19.67
C ALA A 16 4.46 -13.90 -20.84
N PRO A 17 4.52 -14.38 -22.10
CA PRO A 17 4.41 -13.51 -23.27
C PRO A 17 2.98 -12.98 -23.45
N GLU A 18 1.99 -13.78 -23.09
CA GLU A 18 0.57 -13.49 -23.33
C GLU A 18 -0.27 -13.98 -22.13
N LEU A 19 -1.35 -13.26 -21.84
CA LEU A 19 -2.32 -13.62 -20.81
C LEU A 19 -3.43 -14.54 -21.33
N TYR A 20 -3.81 -14.37 -22.59
CA TYR A 20 -4.83 -15.17 -23.28
C TYR A 20 -4.37 -15.50 -24.69
N ARG A 21 -4.88 -16.60 -25.24
CA ARG A 21 -4.71 -16.99 -26.64
C ARG A 21 -6.06 -16.92 -27.35
N ASP A 22 -6.04 -16.30 -28.52
CA ASP A 22 -7.17 -16.36 -29.45
C ASP A 22 -7.01 -17.62 -30.32
N TYR A 23 -7.91 -18.58 -30.13
CA TYR A 23 -8.00 -19.71 -31.05
C TYR A 23 -8.88 -19.28 -32.23
N GLN A 24 -8.30 -19.35 -33.44
CA GLN A 24 -8.99 -19.07 -34.70
C GLN A 24 -10.42 -19.62 -34.63
N ARG A 25 -11.41 -18.71 -34.73
CA ARG A 25 -12.87 -18.80 -34.40
C ARG A 25 -13.34 -17.91 -33.23
N GLY A 26 -12.49 -17.02 -32.69
CA GLY A 26 -12.91 -16.01 -31.71
C GLY A 26 -13.12 -16.54 -30.30
N VAL A 27 -12.56 -17.72 -29.99
CA VAL A 27 -12.61 -18.29 -28.64
C VAL A 27 -11.34 -17.90 -27.91
N LEU A 28 -11.45 -16.89 -27.05
CA LEU A 28 -10.41 -16.48 -26.12
C LEU A 28 -10.27 -17.51 -25.01
N ARG A 29 -9.07 -18.05 -24.79
CA ARG A 29 -8.75 -18.92 -23.65
C ARG A 29 -7.55 -18.38 -22.88
N ILE A 30 -7.60 -18.46 -21.54
CA ILE A 30 -6.46 -18.09 -20.69
C ILE A 30 -5.23 -18.91 -21.08
N ALA A 31 -4.09 -18.24 -21.19
CA ALA A 31 -2.82 -18.91 -21.49
C ALA A 31 -2.38 -19.78 -20.30
N ILE A 32 -1.81 -20.95 -20.59
CA ILE A 32 -1.24 -21.83 -19.56
C ILE A 32 0.25 -21.56 -19.40
N CYS A 33 0.70 -21.40 -18.16
CA CYS A 33 2.09 -21.15 -17.86
C CYS A 33 2.94 -22.40 -18.15
N LYS A 34 4.00 -22.24 -18.96
CA LYS A 34 4.93 -23.34 -19.32
C LYS A 34 5.66 -23.95 -18.12
N SER A 35 5.82 -23.19 -17.03
CA SER A 35 6.56 -23.65 -15.85
C SER A 35 5.70 -24.41 -14.85
N CYS A 36 4.55 -23.85 -14.46
CA CYS A 36 3.73 -24.43 -13.39
C CYS A 36 2.49 -25.15 -13.92
N GLN A 37 2.24 -25.13 -15.23
CA GLN A 37 1.09 -25.75 -15.89
C GLN A 37 -0.27 -25.29 -15.37
N LYS A 38 -0.32 -24.13 -14.69
CA LYS A 38 -1.54 -23.46 -14.23
C LYS A 38 -1.87 -22.27 -15.15
N PRO A 39 -3.12 -21.77 -15.12
CA PRO A 39 -3.50 -20.54 -15.84
C PRO A 39 -2.55 -19.38 -15.45
N VAL A 40 -2.06 -18.63 -16.45
CA VAL A 40 -1.12 -17.53 -16.23
C VAL A 40 -1.72 -16.48 -15.30
N ASP A 41 -2.98 -16.11 -15.55
CA ASP A 41 -3.72 -15.18 -14.72
C ASP A 41 -5.23 -15.46 -14.83
N LYS A 42 -5.81 -15.92 -13.72
CA LYS A 42 -7.26 -16.19 -13.61
C LYS A 42 -8.08 -14.94 -13.29
N TYR A 43 -7.45 -13.86 -12.82
CA TYR A 43 -8.16 -12.67 -12.34
C TYR A 43 -8.68 -11.79 -13.48
N ILE A 44 -8.26 -12.04 -14.72
CA ILE A 44 -8.75 -11.32 -15.90
C ILE A 44 -10.25 -11.54 -16.12
N GLU A 45 -10.75 -12.73 -15.77
CA GLU A 45 -12.18 -13.06 -15.88
C GLU A 45 -12.98 -12.63 -14.63
N TYR A 46 -12.29 -12.27 -13.55
CA TYR A 46 -12.94 -11.96 -12.28
C TYR A 46 -13.39 -10.51 -12.25
N ASP A 47 -14.53 -10.27 -11.60
CA ASP A 47 -14.97 -8.93 -11.29
C ASP A 47 -13.95 -8.21 -10.38
N PRO A 48 -13.64 -6.91 -10.61
CA PRO A 48 -12.75 -6.12 -9.77
C PRO A 48 -13.03 -6.20 -8.25
N VAL A 49 -14.29 -6.40 -7.84
CA VAL A 49 -14.66 -6.58 -6.42
C VAL A 49 -14.04 -7.85 -5.84
N ILE A 50 -14.01 -8.96 -6.59
CA ILE A 50 -13.40 -10.22 -6.15
C ILE A 50 -11.87 -10.06 -6.08
N ILE A 51 -11.30 -9.31 -7.01
CA ILE A 51 -9.87 -8.97 -7.01
C ILE A 51 -9.54 -8.17 -5.74
N LEU A 52 -10.36 -7.16 -5.42
CA LEU A 52 -10.21 -6.34 -4.21
C LEU A 52 -10.32 -7.17 -2.94
N ILE A 53 -11.31 -8.06 -2.82
CA ILE A 53 -11.43 -8.96 -1.66
C ILE A 53 -10.18 -9.83 -1.51
N ASN A 54 -9.67 -10.41 -2.60
CA ASN A 54 -8.46 -11.23 -2.54
C ASN A 54 -7.20 -10.40 -2.23
N ALA A 55 -7.16 -9.13 -2.63
CA ALA A 55 -6.12 -8.19 -2.22
C ALA A 55 -6.21 -7.91 -0.71
N ILE A 56 -7.40 -7.63 -0.17
CA ILE A 56 -7.66 -7.44 1.27
C ILE A 56 -7.29 -8.70 2.06
N LEU A 57 -7.49 -9.89 1.50
CA LEU A 57 -7.02 -11.14 2.11
C LEU A 57 -5.50 -11.36 1.98
N CYS A 58 -4.74 -10.38 1.50
CA CYS A 58 -3.30 -10.44 1.33
C CYS A 58 -2.84 -11.63 0.46
N LYS A 59 -3.68 -12.08 -0.49
CA LYS A 59 -3.34 -13.21 -1.36
C LYS A 59 -2.29 -12.79 -2.39
N THR A 60 -1.16 -13.50 -2.40
CA THR A 60 -0.02 -13.24 -3.30
C THR A 60 -0.41 -13.19 -4.78
N GLN A 61 -1.38 -14.01 -5.19
CA GLN A 61 -1.84 -14.08 -6.58
C GLN A 61 -2.54 -12.78 -7.03
N ALA A 62 -3.36 -12.18 -6.16
CA ALA A 62 -4.04 -10.91 -6.45
C ALA A 62 -3.04 -9.75 -6.56
N TYR A 63 -2.03 -9.70 -5.68
CA TYR A 63 -0.96 -8.71 -5.78
C TYR A 63 -0.17 -8.83 -7.08
N ARG A 64 0.12 -10.07 -7.53
CA ARG A 64 0.82 -10.29 -8.81
C ARG A 64 0.00 -9.81 -10.00
N HIS A 65 -1.31 -10.09 -10.00
CA HIS A 65 -2.21 -9.56 -11.02
C HIS A 65 -2.15 -8.03 -11.04
N ILE A 66 -2.46 -7.39 -9.90
CA ILE A 66 -2.56 -5.94 -9.74
C ILE A 66 -1.25 -5.22 -10.12
N LEU A 67 -0.09 -5.77 -9.74
CA LEU A 67 1.21 -5.12 -9.94
C LEU A 67 1.82 -5.37 -11.32
N PHE A 68 1.71 -6.58 -11.86
CA PHE A 68 2.42 -6.98 -13.08
C PHE A 68 1.52 -7.12 -14.32
N ASN A 69 0.25 -7.48 -14.14
CA ASN A 69 -0.65 -7.79 -15.25
C ASN A 69 -1.71 -6.70 -15.50
N THR A 70 -1.93 -5.81 -14.54
CA THR A 70 -2.87 -4.69 -14.65
C THR A 70 -2.13 -3.36 -14.81
N GLN A 71 -2.63 -2.48 -15.69
CA GLN A 71 -2.09 -1.12 -15.83
C GLN A 71 -2.89 -0.14 -14.98
N ILE A 72 -2.55 -0.06 -13.70
CA ILE A 72 -3.22 0.84 -12.75
C ILE A 72 -2.44 2.16 -12.72
N ASN A 73 -3.05 3.27 -13.13
CA ASN A 73 -2.41 4.60 -13.04
C ASN A 73 -2.94 5.45 -11.87
N ILE A 74 -3.66 4.84 -10.92
CA ILE A 74 -4.28 5.55 -9.79
C ILE A 74 -3.41 5.59 -8.52
N HIS A 75 -2.17 5.08 -8.56
CA HIS A 75 -1.30 5.00 -7.37
C HIS A 75 -1.12 6.34 -6.65
N GLY A 76 -0.89 7.43 -7.40
CA GLY A 76 -0.70 8.77 -6.82
C GLY A 76 -1.97 9.31 -6.18
N LYS A 77 -3.12 9.16 -6.85
CA LYS A 77 -4.42 9.58 -6.32
C LYS A 77 -4.77 8.78 -5.05
N LEU A 78 -4.56 7.48 -5.09
CA LEU A 78 -4.77 6.60 -3.95
C LEU A 78 -3.91 7.00 -2.75
N CYS A 79 -2.63 7.32 -2.98
CA CYS A 79 -1.74 7.80 -1.92
C CYS A 79 -2.30 9.08 -1.26
N ILE A 80 -2.74 10.05 -2.05
CA ILE A 80 -3.35 11.29 -1.53
C ILE A 80 -4.59 10.97 -0.70
N PHE A 81 -5.49 10.11 -1.18
CA PHE A 81 -6.67 9.71 -0.41
C PHE A 81 -6.30 9.01 0.91
N CYS A 82 -5.30 8.13 0.89
CA CYS A 82 -4.82 7.45 2.10
C CYS A 82 -4.25 8.44 3.13
N LEU A 83 -3.49 9.44 2.67
CA LEU A 83 -2.95 10.50 3.53
C LEU A 83 -4.06 11.39 4.10
N LEU A 84 -5.07 11.72 3.29
CA LEU A 84 -6.23 12.49 3.75
C LEU A 84 -7.04 11.73 4.80
N CYS A 85 -7.26 10.42 4.62
CA CYS A 85 -7.96 9.59 5.61
C CYS A 85 -7.22 9.58 6.96
N GLU A 86 -5.90 9.44 6.91
CA GLU A 86 -5.07 9.41 8.12
C GLU A 86 -5.02 10.78 8.81
N ALA A 87 -4.85 11.86 8.04
CA ALA A 87 -4.90 13.22 8.55
C ALA A 87 -6.26 13.53 9.21
N TYR A 88 -7.34 13.10 8.57
CA TYR A 88 -8.70 13.30 9.07
C TYR A 88 -8.95 12.60 10.41
N ILE A 89 -8.51 11.34 10.57
CA ILE A 89 -8.62 10.62 11.84
C ILE A 89 -7.86 11.33 12.95
N ARG A 90 -6.62 11.75 12.70
CA ARG A 90 -5.80 12.44 13.71
C ARG A 90 -6.40 13.78 14.10
N TRP A 91 -6.95 14.50 13.12
CA TRP A 91 -7.66 15.74 13.35
C TRP A 91 -8.94 15.54 14.17
N LEU A 92 -9.75 14.52 13.89
CA LEU A 92 -10.91 14.14 14.70
C LEU A 92 -10.50 13.83 16.15
N GLN A 93 -9.46 13.00 16.35
CA GLN A 93 -8.96 12.64 17.68
C GLN A 93 -8.45 13.85 18.47
N LEU A 94 -7.83 14.83 17.80
CA LEU A 94 -7.39 16.07 18.42
C LEU A 94 -8.59 16.94 18.86
N GLN A 95 -9.68 16.95 18.11
CA GLN A 95 -10.88 17.70 18.46
C GLN A 95 -11.59 17.15 19.70
N ASP A 96 -11.72 15.83 19.80
CA ASP A 96 -12.29 15.18 20.98
C ASP A 96 -11.51 15.55 22.26
N SER A 97 -10.20 15.76 22.14
CA SER A 97 -9.34 16.17 23.26
C SER A 97 -9.43 17.66 23.62
N SER A 98 -9.91 18.52 22.73
CA SER A 98 -9.82 19.99 22.84
C SER A 98 -11.17 20.70 23.03
N GLN A 99 -12.23 19.98 23.42
CA GLN A 99 -13.62 20.45 23.63
C GLN A 99 -13.85 21.58 24.67
N ASN A 100 -12.85 22.40 25.00
CA ASN A 100 -13.03 23.62 25.78
C ASN A 100 -12.38 24.79 25.04
N THR A 101 -13.18 25.70 24.44
CA THR A 101 -12.98 27.17 24.28
C THR A 101 -13.54 27.72 22.95
N ASP A 102 -14.43 28.74 23.01
CA ASP A 102 -14.88 29.63 21.91
C ASP A 102 -13.93 30.86 21.78
N PRO A 103 -13.59 31.39 20.56
CA PRO A 103 -14.50 32.13 19.66
C PRO A 103 -14.36 31.87 18.12
N ASP A 104 -15.45 32.09 17.38
CA ASP A 104 -15.87 31.34 16.18
C ASP A 104 -15.18 31.57 14.80
N ASP A 105 -14.39 32.61 14.56
CA ASP A 105 -13.75 32.80 13.23
C ASP A 105 -12.26 32.47 13.20
N LEU A 106 -11.51 32.86 14.25
CA LEU A 106 -10.12 32.44 14.44
C LEU A 106 -10.04 30.92 14.65
N ILE A 107 -11.04 30.35 15.34
CA ILE A 107 -11.15 28.92 15.56
C ILE A 107 -11.41 28.15 14.27
N ARG A 108 -12.21 28.67 13.33
CA ARG A 108 -12.42 27.98 12.04
C ARG A 108 -11.14 27.91 11.22
N TYR A 109 -10.41 29.02 11.13
CA TYR A 109 -9.12 29.06 10.44
C TYR A 109 -8.05 28.23 11.16
N ALA A 110 -7.99 28.28 12.50
CA ALA A 110 -7.10 27.44 13.29
C ALA A 110 -7.40 25.93 13.12
N LYS A 111 -8.69 25.55 13.07
CA LYS A 111 -9.12 24.17 12.82
C LYS A 111 -8.71 23.66 11.43
N GLU A 112 -8.73 24.53 10.41
CA GLU A 112 -8.22 24.20 9.06
C GLU A 112 -6.69 24.04 9.06
N TRP A 113 -5.97 24.90 9.78
CA TRP A 113 -4.51 24.78 9.95
C TRP A 113 -4.09 23.51 10.68
N ASP A 114 -4.84 23.09 11.70
CA ASP A 114 -4.59 21.82 12.41
C ASP A 114 -4.74 20.64 11.47
N PHE A 115 -5.70 20.67 10.55
CA PHE A 115 -5.84 19.64 9.51
C PHE A 115 -4.61 19.60 8.58
N TYR A 116 -4.17 20.75 8.05
CA TYR A 116 -2.98 20.81 7.19
C TYR A 116 -1.71 20.36 7.92
N ARG A 117 -1.58 20.69 9.21
CA ARG A 117 -0.49 20.21 10.06
C ARG A 117 -0.52 18.69 10.21
N MET A 118 -1.68 18.11 10.51
CA MET A 118 -1.85 16.65 10.61
C MET A 118 -1.55 15.95 9.29
N PHE A 119 -1.97 16.53 8.17
CA PHE A 119 -1.63 16.03 6.83
C PHE A 119 -0.12 16.08 6.56
N GLY A 120 0.56 17.16 6.96
CA GLY A 120 2.01 17.29 6.85
C GLY A 120 2.74 16.23 7.68
N ILE A 121 2.32 16.00 8.91
CA ILE A 121 2.88 14.97 9.80
C ILE A 121 2.66 13.57 9.21
N ALA A 122 1.44 13.24 8.78
CA ALA A 122 1.14 11.95 8.15
C ALA A 122 1.96 11.73 6.87
N SER A 123 2.18 12.78 6.07
CA SER A 123 3.03 12.73 4.88
C SER A 123 4.50 12.48 5.22
N LEU A 124 5.01 13.13 6.28
CA LEU A 124 6.37 12.91 6.76
C LEU A 124 6.55 11.49 7.28
N GLU A 125 5.63 10.97 8.09
CA GLU A 125 5.67 9.59 8.59
C GLU A 125 5.61 8.56 7.46
N GLN A 126 4.74 8.74 6.47
CA GLN A 126 4.69 7.86 5.30
C GLN A 126 6.01 7.91 4.52
N THR A 127 6.61 9.09 4.38
CA THR A 127 7.92 9.25 3.73
C THR A 127 9.02 8.57 4.53
N ALA A 128 9.01 8.74 5.85
CA ALA A 128 9.91 8.09 6.81
C ALA A 128 9.88 6.56 6.66
N PHE A 129 8.68 6.00 6.68
CA PHE A 129 8.44 4.57 6.53
C PHE A 129 9.00 4.03 5.20
N LEU A 130 8.73 4.73 4.09
CA LEU A 130 9.27 4.36 2.78
C LEU A 130 10.79 4.47 2.74
N VAL A 131 11.36 5.56 3.25
CA VAL A 131 12.82 5.75 3.32
C VAL A 131 13.46 4.62 4.12
N GLY A 132 12.91 4.25 5.28
CA GLY A 132 13.41 3.15 6.11
C GLY A 132 13.36 1.78 5.42
N ILE A 133 12.35 1.54 4.57
CA ILE A 133 12.30 0.33 3.72
C ILE A 133 13.38 0.37 2.65
N PHE A 134 13.50 1.48 1.91
CA PHE A 134 14.47 1.61 0.82
C PHE A 134 15.90 1.54 1.34
N THR A 135 16.22 2.11 2.51
CA THR A 135 17.55 2.01 3.11
C THR A 135 17.88 0.58 3.53
N ALA A 136 16.94 -0.16 4.13
CA ALA A 136 17.14 -1.56 4.49
C ALA A 136 17.35 -2.45 3.25
N LEU A 137 16.55 -2.25 2.20
CA LEU A 137 16.70 -2.98 0.94
C LEU A 137 18.00 -2.60 0.23
N TRP A 138 18.41 -1.34 0.27
CA TRP A 138 19.71 -0.91 -0.26
C TRP A 138 20.86 -1.61 0.46
N LEU A 139 20.80 -1.70 1.78
CA LEU A 139 21.82 -2.40 2.58
C LEU A 139 21.84 -3.91 2.29
N ALA A 140 20.67 -4.51 2.09
CA ALA A 140 20.54 -5.93 1.77
C ALA A 140 20.97 -6.32 0.34
N ARG A 141 21.15 -5.34 -0.56
CA ARG A 141 21.60 -5.52 -1.95
C ARG A 141 20.91 -6.68 -2.70
N PRO A 142 19.56 -6.70 -2.79
CA PRO A 142 18.86 -7.75 -3.52
C PRO A 142 19.13 -7.64 -5.03
N GLU A 143 19.32 -8.78 -5.68
CA GLU A 143 19.58 -8.90 -7.13
C GLU A 143 18.51 -8.23 -8.02
N SER A 144 17.30 -8.04 -7.49
CA SER A 144 16.14 -7.49 -8.20
C SER A 144 16.02 -5.96 -8.20
N LEU A 145 16.85 -5.22 -7.45
CA LEU A 145 16.83 -3.74 -7.37
C LEU A 145 18.13 -3.16 -7.97
N LYS A 146 18.23 -3.14 -9.30
CA LYS A 146 19.42 -2.62 -10.00
C LYS A 146 19.13 -1.32 -10.75
N THR A 147 17.95 -1.21 -11.36
CA THR A 147 17.61 -0.09 -12.25
C THR A 147 16.68 0.91 -11.56
N LYS A 148 16.76 2.19 -11.93
CA LYS A 148 15.83 3.23 -11.46
C LYS A 148 14.35 2.87 -11.70
N SER A 149 14.05 2.16 -12.78
CA SER A 149 12.71 1.63 -13.08
C SER A 149 12.20 0.70 -11.98
N ASP A 150 13.07 -0.13 -11.41
CA ASP A 150 12.73 -1.13 -10.40
C ASP A 150 12.41 -0.44 -9.08
N PHE A 151 13.14 0.63 -8.74
CA PHE A 151 12.84 1.50 -7.61
C PHE A 151 11.48 2.20 -7.77
N ILE A 152 11.20 2.77 -8.94
CA ILE A 152 9.92 3.44 -9.21
C ILE A 152 8.78 2.42 -9.16
N PHE A 153 8.98 1.21 -9.69
CA PHE A 153 8.00 0.14 -9.65
C PHE A 153 7.72 -0.32 -8.21
N LEU A 154 8.76 -0.52 -7.39
CA LEU A 154 8.62 -0.85 -5.98
C LEU A 154 7.92 0.27 -5.19
N LEU A 155 8.24 1.53 -5.47
CA LEU A 155 7.56 2.67 -4.86
C LEU A 155 6.07 2.66 -5.20
N LYS A 156 5.71 2.47 -6.47
CA LYS A 156 4.31 2.32 -6.89
C LYS A 156 3.62 1.15 -6.20
N ALA A 157 4.32 0.02 -6.05
CA ALA A 157 3.80 -1.15 -5.34
C ALA A 157 3.53 -0.86 -3.87
N LEU A 158 4.44 -0.18 -3.17
CA LEU A 158 4.31 0.22 -1.76
C LEU A 158 3.18 1.24 -1.53
N LEU A 159 3.06 2.23 -2.43
CA LEU A 159 1.97 3.19 -2.41
C LEU A 159 0.63 2.50 -2.64
N LEU A 160 0.60 1.54 -3.56
CA LEU A 160 -0.59 0.75 -3.82
C LEU A 160 -0.95 -0.10 -2.60
N SER A 161 -0.01 -0.84 -2.02
CA SER A 161 -0.26 -1.68 -0.83
C SER A 161 -0.67 -0.89 0.42
N SER A 162 -0.55 0.44 0.40
CA SER A 162 -1.10 1.31 1.44
C SER A 162 -2.62 1.56 1.31
N TYR A 163 -3.31 0.96 0.33
CA TYR A 163 -4.77 1.07 0.15
C TYR A 163 -5.58 0.73 1.41
N GLY A 164 -5.04 -0.07 2.32
CA GLY A 164 -5.70 -0.43 3.57
C GLY A 164 -6.06 0.76 4.45
N LYS A 165 -5.40 1.91 4.28
CA LYS A 165 -5.77 3.16 4.95
C LYS A 165 -7.17 3.66 4.56
N LEU A 166 -7.72 3.25 3.41
CA LEU A 166 -9.10 3.56 3.05
C LEU A 166 -10.14 2.86 3.93
N LEU A 167 -9.76 1.77 4.62
CA LEU A 167 -10.63 1.09 5.59
C LEU A 167 -10.90 1.97 6.83
N LEU A 168 -10.21 3.10 6.98
CA LEU A 168 -10.53 4.11 7.97
C LEU A 168 -11.89 4.76 7.71
N ILE A 169 -12.32 4.92 6.46
CA ILE A 169 -13.60 5.55 6.11
C ILE A 169 -14.78 4.79 6.74
N PRO A 170 -14.98 3.48 6.49
CA PRO A 170 -16.05 2.74 7.13
C PRO A 170 -15.86 2.63 8.66
N ALA A 171 -14.61 2.62 9.15
CA ALA A 171 -14.36 2.63 10.60
C ALA A 171 -14.86 3.91 11.29
N VAL A 172 -14.82 5.06 10.61
CA VAL A 172 -15.38 6.33 11.11
C VAL A 172 -16.89 6.38 10.94
N ILE A 173 -17.40 6.01 9.75
CA ILE A 173 -18.84 6.07 9.46
C ILE A 173 -19.63 5.20 10.43
N TRP A 174 -19.06 4.06 10.81
CA TRP A 174 -19.71 3.09 11.69
C TRP A 174 -19.31 3.28 13.16
N GLU A 175 -19.20 4.53 13.60
CA GLU A 175 -18.80 5.00 14.94
C GLU A 175 -19.20 4.02 16.07
N HIS A 176 -18.22 3.30 16.62
CA HIS A 176 -18.41 2.27 17.66
C HIS A 176 -17.37 2.43 18.77
N ASP A 177 -17.68 2.00 20.00
CA ASP A 177 -16.77 2.04 21.17
C ASP A 177 -15.40 1.33 20.96
N TYR A 178 -15.27 0.51 19.91
CA TYR A 178 -14.06 -0.25 19.56
C TYR A 178 -13.11 0.45 18.56
N THR A 179 -13.32 1.74 18.28
CA THR A 179 -12.47 2.57 17.40
C THR A 179 -10.95 2.36 17.61
N PRO A 180 -10.38 2.37 18.84
CA PRO A 180 -8.92 2.23 18.99
C PRO A 180 -8.38 0.84 18.60
N LEU A 181 -9.16 -0.22 18.82
CA LEU A 181 -8.77 -1.57 18.40
C LEU A 181 -8.84 -1.69 16.87
N CYS A 182 -9.89 -1.15 16.25
CA CYS A 182 -10.05 -1.13 14.80
C CYS A 182 -8.88 -0.40 14.11
N LEU A 183 -8.49 0.78 14.61
CA LEU A 183 -7.35 1.54 14.09
C LEU A 183 -6.03 0.75 14.19
N LYS A 184 -5.79 0.05 15.30
CA LYS A 184 -4.62 -0.82 15.46
C LYS A 184 -4.63 -1.98 14.45
N LEU A 185 -5.79 -2.62 14.24
CA LEU A 185 -5.94 -3.69 13.26
C LEU A 185 -5.69 -3.20 11.84
N ILE A 186 -6.19 -2.02 11.48
CA ILE A 186 -5.92 -1.38 10.18
C ILE A 186 -4.42 -1.12 10.01
N LYS A 187 -3.72 -0.62 11.05
CA LYS A 187 -2.27 -0.42 11.00
C LYS A 187 -1.51 -1.74 10.77
N VAL A 188 -1.86 -2.80 11.50
CA VAL A 188 -1.27 -4.15 11.31
C VAL A 188 -1.57 -4.69 9.90
N PHE A 189 -2.78 -4.48 9.40
CA PHE A 189 -3.19 -4.85 8.06
C PHE A 189 -2.33 -4.14 6.99
N VAL A 190 -2.16 -2.82 7.10
CA VAL A 190 -1.33 -2.04 6.17
C VAL A 190 0.13 -2.51 6.20
N LEU A 191 0.69 -2.80 7.37
CA LEU A 191 2.05 -3.36 7.48
C LEU A 191 2.17 -4.74 6.81
N THR A 192 1.18 -5.59 7.01
CA THR A 192 1.13 -6.93 6.38
C THR A 192 0.99 -6.82 4.86
N SER A 193 0.14 -5.91 4.39
CA SER A 193 -0.05 -5.59 2.97
C SER A 193 1.25 -5.10 2.32
N ASN A 194 1.96 -4.16 2.96
CA ASN A 194 3.26 -3.66 2.50
C ASN A 194 4.32 -4.78 2.47
N SER A 195 4.34 -5.67 3.47
CA SER A 195 5.20 -6.86 3.47
C SER A 195 4.92 -7.75 2.25
N GLN A 196 3.64 -8.04 1.96
CA GLN A 196 3.25 -8.83 0.79
C GLN A 196 3.65 -8.13 -0.52
N GLY A 197 3.47 -6.81 -0.62
CA GLY A 197 3.87 -6.01 -1.78
C GLY A 197 5.37 -6.12 -2.08
N ILE A 198 6.22 -5.95 -1.07
CA ILE A 198 7.68 -6.13 -1.21
C ILE A 198 8.01 -7.55 -1.64
N ARG A 199 7.44 -8.56 -0.98
CA ARG A 199 7.71 -9.97 -1.28
C ARG A 199 7.34 -10.34 -2.71
N VAL A 200 6.19 -9.86 -3.19
CA VAL A 200 5.70 -10.11 -4.55
C VAL A 200 6.58 -9.42 -5.59
N THR A 201 7.02 -8.19 -5.30
CA THR A 201 7.79 -7.37 -6.23
C THR A 201 9.20 -7.90 -6.40
N LEU A 202 9.87 -8.21 -5.28
CA LEU A 202 11.30 -8.54 -5.25
C LEU A 202 11.57 -10.04 -5.14
N ASN A 203 10.53 -10.87 -4.96
CA ASN A 203 10.64 -12.32 -4.77
C ASN A 203 11.61 -12.72 -3.64
N LEU A 204 11.62 -11.94 -2.56
CA LEU A 204 12.52 -12.12 -1.41
C LEU A 204 11.97 -13.14 -0.40
N SER A 205 12.85 -13.59 0.50
CA SER A 205 12.44 -14.37 1.67
C SER A 205 11.54 -13.54 2.60
N GLN A 206 10.69 -14.24 3.36
CA GLN A 206 9.81 -13.60 4.34
C GLN A 206 10.61 -12.87 5.42
N THR A 207 11.76 -13.42 5.83
CA THR A 207 12.63 -12.82 6.86
C THR A 207 13.18 -11.46 6.43
N LEU A 208 13.74 -11.38 5.21
CA LEU A 208 14.30 -10.13 4.70
C LEU A 208 13.21 -9.07 4.51
N THR A 209 12.04 -9.50 4.06
CA THR A 209 10.87 -8.63 3.91
C THR A 209 10.42 -8.05 5.26
N LEU A 210 10.36 -8.89 6.30
CA LEU A 210 10.02 -8.44 7.65
C LEU A 210 11.07 -7.49 8.22
N LEU A 211 12.36 -7.74 8.00
CA LEU A 211 13.43 -6.82 8.41
C LEU A 211 13.30 -5.45 7.74
N ALA A 212 12.95 -5.40 6.45
CA ALA A 212 12.73 -4.14 5.74
C ALA A 212 11.54 -3.36 6.32
N ILE A 213 10.43 -4.05 6.65
CA ILE A 213 9.27 -3.43 7.30
C ILE A 213 9.61 -2.95 8.71
N LEU A 214 10.38 -3.71 9.48
CA LEU A 214 10.83 -3.32 10.81
C LEU A 214 11.72 -2.07 10.76
N SER A 215 12.64 -1.99 9.80
CA SER A 215 13.45 -0.79 9.57
C SER A 215 12.58 0.43 9.24
N GLY A 216 11.58 0.26 8.35
CA GLY A 216 10.58 1.29 8.06
C GLY A 216 9.85 1.78 9.32
N LEU A 217 9.38 0.86 10.16
CA LEU A 217 8.65 1.16 11.39
C LEU A 217 9.53 1.86 12.44
N ILE A 218 10.80 1.48 12.55
CA ILE A 218 11.76 2.14 13.45
C ILE A 218 11.96 3.59 13.02
N LEU A 219 12.12 3.85 11.72
CA LEU A 219 12.35 5.19 11.21
C LEU A 219 11.09 6.07 11.31
N GLU A 220 9.90 5.50 11.06
CA GLU A 220 8.60 6.13 11.31
C GLU A 220 8.46 6.55 12.79
N ASN A 221 8.60 5.61 13.72
CA ASN A 221 8.48 5.88 15.15
C ASN A 221 9.55 6.85 15.66
N GLY A 222 10.75 6.82 15.08
CA GLY A 222 11.83 7.76 15.39
C GLY A 222 11.47 9.21 15.05
N ILE A 223 10.79 9.44 13.93
CA ILE A 223 10.30 10.77 13.54
C ILE A 223 9.15 11.22 14.46
N VAL A 224 8.21 10.32 14.79
CA VAL A 224 7.13 10.63 15.74
C VAL A 224 7.69 11.05 17.10
N TYR A 225 8.63 10.28 17.63
CA TYR A 225 9.30 10.60 18.89
C TYR A 225 10.05 11.94 18.84
N PHE A 226 10.70 12.24 17.71
CA PHE A 226 11.37 13.52 17.51
C PHE A 226 10.39 14.70 17.55
N PHE A 227 9.23 14.59 16.91
CA PHE A 227 8.19 15.63 16.97
C PHE A 227 7.59 15.80 18.36
N GLN A 228 7.30 14.70 19.06
CA GLN A 228 6.82 14.75 20.45
C GLN A 228 7.84 15.46 21.37
N ARG A 229 9.14 15.19 21.19
CA ARG A 229 10.22 15.85 21.94
C ARG A 229 10.32 17.35 21.64
N MET A 230 9.99 17.77 20.42
CA MET A 230 9.91 19.20 20.06
C MET A 230 8.64 19.89 20.59
N GLY A 231 7.82 19.21 21.39
CA GLY A 231 6.59 19.76 21.97
C GLY A 231 5.44 19.86 20.96
N TRP A 232 5.51 19.15 19.84
CA TRP A 232 4.41 19.07 18.90
C TRP A 232 3.47 17.96 19.38
N ASN A 233 2.20 18.28 19.65
CA ASN A 233 1.17 17.27 19.87
C ASN A 233 0.98 16.48 18.57
N VAL A 234 1.50 15.25 18.56
CA VAL A 234 1.40 14.25 17.48
C VAL A 234 0.73 13.00 18.03
#